data_AF-A0A4U6USL2-F1
#
_entry.id   AF-A0A4U6USL2-F1
#
_cell.length_a   1.000
_cell.length_b   1.000
_cell.length_c   1.000
_cell.angle_alpha   90.00
_cell.angle_beta   90.00
_cell.angle_gamma   90.00
#
_symmetry.space_group_name_H-M   'P 1'
#
loop_
_entity.id
_entity.type
_entity.pdbx_description
1 polymer ?
#
loop_
_entity_poly.entity_id
_entity_poly.type
_entity_poly.pdbx_seq_one_letter_code
_entity_poly.pdbx_strand_id
1 'polypeptide(L)'
;MDCTYGASSNPQYPVETLLLGPEYLAKRLYQLSSPEDLTLAMAMVRPSQWFADDAVLKENVLTAERYGAVRRVCVVAEDDASWSAEFQRRMASWNPGTEVRGLKGADHMLMLSKPRELSELLVEIADKYRSVYT
;
A
#
# COMPACT_ATOMS: atom_id res chain seq x y z
N MET A 1 -17.61 -9.39 3.33
CA MET A 1 -16.63 -8.65 4.15
C MET A 1 -17.40 -7.67 5.01
N ASP A 2 -16.88 -7.36 6.19
CA ASP A 2 -17.48 -6.50 7.21
C ASP A 2 -17.08 -5.02 7.10
N CYS A 3 -16.35 -4.64 6.05
CA CYS A 3 -16.08 -3.25 5.73
C CYS A 3 -17.37 -2.50 5.40
N THR A 4 -17.46 -1.26 5.87
CA THR A 4 -18.64 -0.41 5.64
C THR A 4 -18.29 0.76 4.72
N TYR A 5 -19.22 1.06 3.82
CA TYR A 5 -19.15 2.22 2.94
C TYR A 5 -20.06 3.31 3.49
N GLY A 6 -19.56 4.54 3.58
CA GLY A 6 -20.30 5.72 4.02
C GLY A 6 -20.35 6.77 2.91
N ALA A 7 -21.43 7.53 2.83
CA ALA A 7 -21.47 8.73 1.99
C ALA A 7 -20.89 9.93 2.77
N SER A 8 -20.01 10.70 2.12
CA SER A 8 -19.64 12.03 2.58
C SER A 8 -20.89 12.89 2.75
N SER A 9 -20.93 13.68 3.82
CA SER A 9 -21.98 14.66 4.09
C SER A 9 -21.91 15.89 3.18
N ASN A 10 -20.94 15.97 2.25
CA ASN A 10 -20.84 17.06 1.29
C ASN A 10 -21.69 16.77 0.04
N PRO A 11 -22.82 17.47 -0.17
CA PRO A 11 -23.71 17.24 -1.32
C PRO A 11 -23.09 17.63 -2.67
N GLN A 12 -21.99 18.38 -2.70
CA GLN A 12 -21.31 18.80 -3.93
C GLN A 12 -20.26 17.79 -4.41
N TYR A 13 -19.78 16.92 -3.51
CA TYR A 13 -18.84 15.84 -3.80
C TYR A 13 -19.21 14.62 -2.94
N PRO A 14 -20.04 13.69 -3.44
CA PRO A 14 -20.36 12.45 -2.75
C PRO A 14 -19.11 11.57 -2.71
N VAL A 15 -18.21 11.84 -1.77
CA VAL A 15 -17.03 11.01 -1.54
C VAL A 15 -17.47 9.77 -0.77
N GLU A 16 -17.30 8.61 -1.37
CA GLU A 16 -17.48 7.34 -0.67
C GLU A 16 -16.34 7.21 0.34
N THR A 17 -16.70 6.96 1.61
CA THR A 17 -15.74 6.62 2.66
C THR A 17 -15.76 5.13 2.87
N LEU A 18 -14.60 4.54 3.13
CA LEU A 18 -14.42 3.13 3.44
C LEU A 18 -13.90 3.01 4.86
N LEU A 19 -14.63 2.30 5.71
CA LEU A 19 -14.15 1.86 7.01
C LEU A 19 -13.85 0.36 6.94
N LEU A 20 -12.62 -0.01 7.29
CA LEU A 20 -12.18 -1.39 7.30
C LEU A 20 -12.75 -2.09 8.54
N GLY A 21 -13.41 -3.22 8.31
CA GLY A 21 -14.00 -4.01 9.39
C GLY A 21 -12.96 -4.87 10.16
N PRO A 22 -13.24 -5.23 11.42
CA PRO A 22 -12.36 -6.08 12.23
C PRO A 22 -11.99 -7.42 11.60
N GLU A 23 -12.93 -8.12 10.97
CA GLU A 23 -12.64 -9.41 10.32
C GLU A 23 -11.78 -9.22 9.07
N TYR A 24 -12.03 -8.16 8.30
CA TYR A 24 -11.21 -7.83 7.15
C TYR A 24 -9.77 -7.51 7.58
N LEU A 25 -9.58 -6.68 8.61
CA LEU A 25 -8.26 -6.38 9.17
C LEU A 25 -7.53 -7.68 9.56
N ALA A 26 -8.18 -8.54 10.34
CA ALA A 26 -7.57 -9.78 10.83
C ALA A 26 -7.22 -10.78 9.70
N LYS A 27 -8.11 -10.96 8.72
CA LYS A 27 -7.96 -12.02 7.70
C LYS A 27 -7.18 -11.58 6.45
N ARG A 28 -7.11 -10.27 6.18
CA ARG A 28 -6.60 -9.76 4.90
C ARG A 28 -5.40 -8.83 5.06
N LEU A 29 -5.28 -8.12 6.19
CA LEU A 29 -4.24 -7.12 6.37
C LEU A 29 -3.19 -7.55 7.41
N TYR A 30 -3.63 -8.12 8.53
CA TYR A 30 -2.81 -8.46 9.70
C TYR A 30 -2.67 -9.98 9.92
N GLN A 31 -2.88 -10.81 8.90
CA GLN A 31 -2.95 -12.26 9.05
C GLN A 31 -1.63 -12.91 9.48
N LEU A 32 -0.49 -12.21 9.36
CA LEU A 32 0.82 -12.64 9.84
C LEU A 32 1.43 -11.69 10.90
N SER A 33 0.71 -10.64 11.27
CA SER A 33 1.10 -9.67 12.27
C SER A 33 0.74 -10.15 13.68
N SER A 34 1.29 -9.50 14.71
CA SER A 34 1.00 -9.86 16.09
C SER A 34 -0.47 -9.53 16.48
N PRO A 35 -1.06 -10.27 17.44
CA PRO A 35 -2.38 -9.90 17.98
C PRO A 35 -2.42 -8.50 18.59
N GLU A 36 -1.31 -8.04 19.16
CA GLU A 36 -1.16 -6.69 19.73
C GLU A 36 -1.29 -5.61 18.64
N ASP A 37 -0.63 -5.82 17.49
CA ASP A 37 -0.72 -4.91 16.35
C ASP A 37 -2.14 -4.86 15.77
N LEU A 38 -2.80 -6.02 15.66
CA LEU A 38 -4.20 -6.09 15.22
C LEU A 38 -5.13 -5.35 16.20
N THR A 39 -4.93 -5.54 17.50
CA THR A 39 -5.72 -4.86 18.54
C THR A 39 -5.54 -3.34 18.45
N LEU A 40 -4.29 -2.88 18.27
CA LEU A 40 -4.00 -1.47 18.07
C LEU A 40 -4.67 -0.93 16.80
N ALA A 41 -4.61 -1.67 15.70
CA ALA A 41 -5.25 -1.29 14.45
C ALA A 41 -6.77 -1.14 14.59
N MET A 42 -7.44 -2.07 15.28
CA MET A 42 -8.88 -1.99 15.54
C MET A 42 -9.26 -0.76 16.37
N ALA A 43 -8.41 -0.33 17.30
CA ALA A 43 -8.65 0.87 18.11
C ALA A 43 -8.43 2.19 17.33
N MET A 44 -7.61 2.15 16.28
CA MET A 44 -7.13 3.34 15.58
C MET A 44 -7.73 3.54 14.18
N VAL A 45 -8.32 2.50 13.59
CA VAL A 45 -8.89 2.56 12.24
C VAL A 45 -10.03 3.57 12.19
N ARG A 46 -10.05 4.38 11.13
CA ARG A 46 -11.06 5.41 10.88
C ARG A 46 -11.54 5.31 9.43
N PRO A 47 -12.76 5.79 9.13
CA PRO A 47 -13.21 5.86 7.74
C PRO A 47 -12.24 6.71 6.93
N SER A 48 -11.76 6.16 5.80
CA SER A 48 -10.91 6.87 4.84
C SER A 48 -11.71 7.22 3.60
N GLN A 49 -11.41 8.36 2.98
CA GLN A 49 -12.03 8.72 1.71
C GLN A 49 -11.49 7.84 0.58
N TRP A 50 -12.40 7.34 -0.25
CA TRP A 50 -12.11 6.56 -1.43
C TRP A 50 -12.28 7.45 -2.67
N PHE A 51 -11.17 7.82 -3.29
CA PHE A 51 -11.13 8.80 -4.38
C PHE A 51 -11.40 8.20 -5.77
N ALA A 52 -12.07 7.05 -5.89
CA ALA A 52 -12.21 6.34 -7.18
C ALA A 52 -12.77 7.21 -8.31
N ASP A 53 -13.66 8.16 -8.00
CA ASP A 53 -14.29 9.04 -8.99
C ASP A 53 -13.79 10.47 -8.99
N ASP A 54 -12.70 10.75 -8.28
CA ASP A 54 -12.14 12.09 -8.17
C ASP A 54 -11.69 12.61 -9.55
N ALA A 55 -12.16 13.81 -9.91
CA ALA A 55 -11.86 14.45 -11.18
C ALA A 55 -10.36 14.71 -11.34
N VAL A 56 -9.62 14.96 -10.25
CA VAL A 56 -8.17 15.18 -10.26
C VAL A 56 -7.42 13.92 -10.65
N LEU A 57 -7.94 12.73 -10.30
CA LEU A 57 -7.35 11.46 -10.74
C LEU A 57 -7.67 11.13 -12.20
N LYS A 58 -8.68 11.78 -12.79
CA LYS A 58 -9.04 11.67 -14.21
C LYS A 58 -8.21 12.62 -15.09
N GLU A 59 -7.61 13.65 -14.50
CA GLU A 59 -6.63 14.49 -15.18
C GLU A 59 -5.27 13.77 -15.26
N ASN A 60 -4.55 13.90 -16.37
CA ASN A 60 -3.20 13.33 -16.56
C ASN A 60 -2.15 14.10 -15.76
N VAL A 61 -2.32 14.20 -14.43
CA VAL A 61 -1.46 14.97 -13.53
C VAL A 61 -0.06 14.33 -13.41
N LEU A 62 0.03 13.00 -13.59
CA LEU A 62 1.29 12.26 -13.59
C LEU A 62 1.89 12.21 -14.99
N THR A 63 3.05 12.83 -15.18
CA THR A 63 3.75 12.87 -16.48
C THR A 63 5.06 12.10 -16.47
N ALA A 64 5.51 11.68 -17.65
CA ALA A 64 6.77 10.95 -17.80
C ALA A 64 7.99 11.81 -17.41
N GLU A 65 7.96 13.10 -17.71
CA GLU A 65 9.07 14.03 -17.47
C GLU A 65 9.25 14.36 -15.98
N ARG A 66 8.19 14.24 -15.17
CA ARG A 66 8.23 14.51 -13.73
C ARG A 66 8.14 13.22 -12.92
N TYR A 67 6.97 12.60 -12.87
CA TYR A 67 6.73 11.38 -12.11
C TYR A 67 7.56 10.20 -12.67
N GLY A 68 7.59 10.06 -14.00
CA GLY A 68 8.33 8.99 -14.67
C GLY A 68 9.85 9.08 -14.53
N ALA A 69 10.39 10.29 -14.31
CA ALA A 69 11.82 10.53 -14.14
C ALA A 69 12.37 10.03 -12.78
N VAL A 70 11.50 9.84 -11.79
CA VAL A 70 11.91 9.35 -10.46
C VAL A 70 12.08 7.83 -10.50
N ARG A 71 13.20 7.35 -9.94
CA ARG A 71 13.46 5.92 -9.76
C ARG A 71 12.45 5.32 -8.77
N ARG A 72 11.91 4.14 -9.11
CA ARG A 72 10.85 3.48 -8.34
C ARG A 72 11.26 2.06 -7.96
N VAL A 73 11.00 1.71 -6.71
CA VAL A 73 11.09 0.35 -6.20
C VAL A 73 9.74 -0.03 -5.62
N CYS A 74 9.21 -1.19 -6.02
CA CYS A 74 8.01 -1.80 -5.46
C CYS A 74 8.45 -2.97 -4.56
N VAL A 75 8.16 -2.86 -3.27
CA VAL A 75 8.35 -3.95 -2.31
C VAL A 75 7.06 -4.76 -2.27
N VAL A 76 7.14 -6.02 -2.68
CA VAL A 76 6.02 -6.96 -2.78
C VAL A 76 5.96 -7.78 -1.51
N ALA A 77 4.82 -7.73 -0.81
CA ALA A 77 4.51 -8.67 0.26
C ALA A 77 4.08 -10.00 -0.36
N GLU A 78 4.89 -11.04 -0.20
CA GLU A 78 4.66 -12.32 -0.88
C GLU A 78 3.45 -13.09 -0.34
N ASP A 79 3.10 -12.87 0.94
CA ASP A 79 2.03 -13.58 1.65
C ASP A 79 0.85 -12.64 2.00
N ASP A 80 0.73 -11.53 1.27
CA ASP A 80 -0.40 -10.60 1.38
C ASP A 80 -1.72 -11.26 0.94
N ALA A 81 -2.67 -11.33 1.86
CA ALA A 81 -4.00 -11.90 1.65
C ALA A 81 -5.01 -10.88 1.09
N SER A 82 -4.70 -9.59 1.11
CA SER A 82 -5.48 -8.51 0.50
C SER A 82 -5.17 -8.40 -0.99
N TRP A 83 -3.89 -8.28 -1.35
CA TRP A 83 -3.43 -8.17 -2.74
C TRP A 83 -2.44 -9.29 -3.06
N SER A 84 -2.77 -10.15 -4.03
CA SER A 84 -1.86 -11.23 -4.39
C SER A 84 -0.51 -10.68 -4.88
N ALA A 85 0.56 -11.39 -4.57
CA ALA A 85 1.90 -11.00 -5.00
C ALA A 85 2.01 -10.90 -6.53
N GLU A 86 1.25 -11.70 -7.28
CA GLU A 86 1.13 -11.58 -8.74
C GLU A 86 0.52 -10.24 -9.14
N PHE A 87 -0.56 -9.84 -8.49
CA PHE A 87 -1.23 -8.58 -8.77
C PHE A 87 -0.34 -7.38 -8.44
N GLN A 88 0.38 -7.40 -7.32
CA GLN A 88 1.35 -6.36 -6.97
C GLN A 88 2.44 -6.21 -8.05
N ARG A 89 3.01 -7.33 -8.53
CA ARG A 89 3.98 -7.32 -9.63
C ARG A 89 3.39 -6.82 -10.94
N ARG A 90 2.14 -7.16 -11.23
CA ARG A 90 1.42 -6.66 -12.40
C ARG A 90 1.23 -5.15 -12.35
N MET A 91 0.88 -4.58 -11.18
CA MET A 91 0.81 -3.12 -11.03
C MET A 91 2.18 -2.46 -11.24
N ALA A 92 3.26 -3.08 -10.73
CA ALA A 92 4.61 -2.58 -10.93
C ALA A 92 5.03 -2.58 -12.41
N SER A 93 4.60 -3.57 -13.20
CA SER A 93 4.95 -3.68 -14.62
C SER A 93 4.28 -2.63 -15.51
N TRP A 94 3.15 -2.04 -15.07
CA TRP A 94 2.53 -0.91 -15.75
C TRP A 94 3.37 0.37 -15.70
N ASN A 95 4.39 0.41 -14.85
CA ASN A 95 5.28 1.55 -14.70
C ASN A 95 6.71 1.12 -15.10
N PRO A 96 7.13 1.36 -16.37
CA PRO A 96 8.44 0.96 -16.86
C PRO A 96 9.58 1.41 -15.95
N GLY A 97 10.59 0.55 -15.78
CA GLY A 97 11.74 0.81 -14.93
C GLY A 97 11.51 0.64 -13.42
N THR A 98 10.32 0.19 -12.98
CA THR A 98 10.11 -0.18 -11.57
C THR A 98 10.95 -1.40 -11.23
N GLU A 99 11.80 -1.26 -10.24
CA GLU A 99 12.47 -2.39 -9.62
C GLU A 99 11.51 -3.11 -8.68
N VAL A 100 11.50 -4.44 -8.69
CA VAL A 100 10.66 -5.25 -7.80
C VAL A 100 11.53 -5.97 -6.79
N ARG A 101 11.13 -5.94 -5.53
CA ARG A 101 11.75 -6.67 -4.41
C ARG A 101 10.67 -7.43 -3.65
N GLY A 102 10.85 -8.73 -3.46
CA GLY A 102 9.90 -9.56 -2.71
C GLY A 102 10.31 -9.70 -1.25
N LEU A 103 9.33 -9.59 -0.34
CA LEU A 103 9.49 -9.83 1.09
C LEU A 103 8.63 -11.03 1.50
N LYS A 104 9.29 -12.17 1.75
CA LYS A 104 8.64 -13.42 2.14
C LYS A 104 8.20 -13.38 3.61
N GLY A 105 7.06 -13.99 3.91
CA GLY A 105 6.46 -14.03 5.23
C GLY A 105 5.88 -12.69 5.70
N ALA A 106 5.70 -11.73 4.79
CA ALA A 106 5.09 -10.44 5.10
C ALA A 106 3.62 -10.44 4.67
N ASP A 107 2.75 -9.93 5.54
CA ASP A 107 1.37 -9.61 5.19
C ASP A 107 1.27 -8.22 4.57
N HIS A 108 0.05 -7.67 4.47
CA HIS A 108 -0.16 -6.33 3.92
C HIS A 108 0.52 -5.24 4.76
N MET A 109 0.76 -5.50 6.05
CA MET A 109 1.41 -4.61 6.98
C MET A 109 2.89 -5.00 7.13
N LEU A 110 3.65 -4.92 6.04
CA LEU A 110 5.07 -5.34 5.99
C LEU A 110 5.91 -4.75 7.14
N MET A 111 5.61 -3.50 7.52
CA MET A 111 6.30 -2.78 8.59
C MET A 111 6.00 -3.30 10.00
N LEU A 112 4.97 -4.14 10.16
CA LEU A 112 4.57 -4.76 11.44
C LEU A 112 4.89 -6.26 11.43
N SER A 113 4.58 -6.97 10.34
CA SER A 113 4.87 -8.40 10.23
C SER A 113 6.37 -8.69 10.05
N LYS A 114 7.09 -7.82 9.34
CA LYS A 114 8.50 -7.99 8.95
C LYS A 114 9.33 -6.69 9.06
N PRO A 115 9.31 -6.00 10.23
CA PRO A 115 9.92 -4.68 10.39
C PRO A 115 11.42 -4.68 10.13
N ARG A 116 12.13 -5.72 10.59
CA ARG A 116 13.59 -5.79 10.47
C ARG A 116 14.02 -6.03 9.03
N GLU A 117 13.43 -7.03 8.39
CA GLU A 117 13.74 -7.38 7.00
C GLU A 117 13.33 -6.25 6.04
N LEU A 118 12.22 -5.55 6.31
CA LEU A 118 11.85 -4.35 5.57
C LEU A 118 12.89 -3.24 5.75
N SER A 119 13.34 -2.99 6.98
CA SER A 119 14.36 -1.98 7.28
C SER A 119 15.69 -2.28 6.56
N GLU A 120 16.18 -3.51 6.65
CA GLU A 120 17.39 -3.96 5.96
C GLU A 120 17.26 -3.76 4.44
N LEU A 121 16.13 -4.16 3.85
CA LEU A 121 15.84 -3.95 2.42
C LEU A 121 15.82 -2.47 2.03
N LEU A 122 15.23 -1.60 2.85
CA LEU A 122 15.19 -0.16 2.59
C LEU A 122 16.60 0.46 2.64
N VAL A 123 17.45 0.01 3.56
CA VAL A 123 18.86 0.43 3.62
C VAL A 123 19.62 -0.04 2.37
N GLU A 124 19.45 -1.28 1.95
CA GLU A 124 20.07 -1.80 0.71
C GLU A 124 19.64 -0.99 -0.53
N ILE A 125 18.35 -0.64 -0.63
CA ILE A 125 17.84 0.21 -1.71
C ILE A 125 18.49 1.60 -1.64
N ALA A 126 18.55 2.19 -0.45
CA ALA A 126 19.17 3.50 -0.26
C ALA A 126 20.65 3.50 -0.68
N ASP A 127 21.43 2.51 -0.23
CA ASP A 127 22.84 2.38 -0.55
C ASP A 127 23.08 2.13 -2.05
N LYS A 128 22.23 1.30 -2.68
CA LYS A 128 22.29 1.06 -4.13
C LYS A 128 22.16 2.35 -4.94
N TYR A 129 21.29 3.27 -4.54
CA TYR A 129 21.04 4.50 -5.29
C TYR A 129 21.81 5.71 -4.76
N ARG A 130 22.51 5.58 -3.63
CA ARG A 130 23.45 6.58 -3.09
C ARG A 130 24.66 6.77 -3.99
N SER A 131 25.17 5.70 -4.61
CA SER A 131 26.38 5.70 -5.44
C SER A 131 26.22 6.35 -6.82
N VAL A 132 25.01 6.79 -7.19
CA VAL A 132 24.73 7.40 -8.51
C VAL A 132 24.99 8.92 -8.50
N TYR A 133 25.41 9.50 -7.36
CA TYR A 133 25.70 10.94 -7.22
C TYR A 133 27.12 11.24 -6.69
N THR A 134 28.04 10.27 -6.78
CA THR A 134 29.50 10.43 -6.59
C THR A 134 30.20 10.03 -7.87
#